data_AF-A0A3D2N8M5-F1
#
_entry.id   AF-A0A3D2N8M5-F1
#
_cell.length_a   1.000
_cell.length_b   1.000
_cell.length_c   1.000
_cell.angle_alpha   90.00
_cell.angle_beta   90.00
_cell.angle_gamma   90.00
#
_symmetry.space_group_name_H-M   'P 1'
#
loop_
_entity.id
_entity.type
_entity.pdbx_description
1 polymer ?
#
loop_
_entity_poly.entity_id
_entity_poly.type
_entity_poly.pdbx_seq_one_letter_code
_entity_poly.pdbx_strand_id
1 'polypeptide(L)'
;MKNKKGFTLVELVIVIAIVGILAALLVPMMMGYVKKARLRQCNANAKVAYNVVTGVQGQKLIDGDDYHIDDVEIDLRGAEPIPNDELGRMIYHSIAANAKNSGIMYIGTRGKDDSGDDLLYVQWIMKPGDTMVGQYPNASNDVNHVPTWKTYKDD
;
A
#
# COMPACT_ATOMS: atom_id res chain seq x y z
N MET A 1 23.46 45.31 -35.56
CA MET A 1 23.76 45.07 -34.13
C MET A 1 22.57 44.36 -33.50
N LYS A 2 22.75 43.19 -32.88
CA LYS A 2 21.65 42.42 -32.26
C LYS A 2 21.36 43.02 -30.87
N ASN A 3 20.18 43.60 -30.69
CA ASN A 3 19.69 44.06 -29.38
C ASN A 3 19.55 42.84 -28.43
N LYS A 4 20.55 42.62 -27.58
CA LYS A 4 20.43 41.67 -26.47
C LYS A 4 19.57 42.34 -25.39
N LYS A 5 18.28 42.05 -25.37
CA LYS A 5 17.41 42.34 -24.23
C LYS A 5 17.87 41.45 -23.07
N GLY A 6 18.54 42.03 -22.08
CA GLY A 6 18.87 41.36 -20.83
C GLY A 6 17.65 41.30 -19.91
N PHE A 7 17.54 40.23 -19.13
CA PHE A 7 16.53 40.08 -18.10
C PHE A 7 16.83 41.04 -16.94
N THR A 8 15.83 41.75 -16.42
CA THR A 8 16.01 42.67 -15.30
C THR A 8 15.94 41.94 -13.96
N LEU A 9 16.66 42.45 -12.94
CA LEU A 9 16.57 41.91 -11.58
C LEU A 9 15.15 42.03 -11.01
N VAL A 10 14.40 43.06 -11.39
CA VAL A 10 13.02 43.28 -10.95
C VAL A 10 12.10 42.19 -11.50
N GLU A 11 12.23 41.84 -12.79
CA GLU A 11 11.49 40.73 -13.39
C GLU A 11 11.77 39.41 -12.65
N LEU A 12 13.03 39.17 -12.23
CA LEU A 12 13.38 37.97 -11.47
C LEU A 12 12.73 37.94 -10.09
N VAL A 13 12.75 39.07 -9.37
CA VAL A 13 12.18 39.18 -8.03
C VAL A 13 10.66 38.98 -8.05
N ILE A 14 9.97 39.49 -9.07
CA ILE A 14 8.53 39.28 -9.22
C ILE A 14 8.22 37.81 -9.49
N VAL A 15 9.02 37.13 -10.32
CA VAL A 15 8.82 35.71 -10.64
C VAL A 15 8.97 34.84 -9.40
N ILE A 16 10.03 35.02 -8.60
CA ILE A 16 10.20 34.24 -7.37
C ILE A 16 9.11 34.53 -6.34
N ALA A 17 8.59 35.77 -6.29
CA ALA A 17 7.48 36.12 -5.42
C ALA A 17 6.19 35.37 -5.80
N ILE A 18 5.86 35.32 -7.09
CA ILE A 18 4.68 34.58 -7.59
C ILE A 18 4.86 33.07 -7.37
N VAL A 19 6.02 32.51 -7.70
CA VAL A 19 6.32 31.08 -7.48
C VAL A 19 6.25 30.72 -5.99
N GLY A 20 6.71 31.60 -5.10
CA GLY A 20 6.61 31.42 -3.65
C GLY A 20 5.16 31.31 -3.16
N ILE A 21 4.28 32.20 -3.64
CA ILE A 21 2.85 32.17 -3.28
C ILE A 21 2.18 30.89 -3.80
N LEU A 22 2.45 30.51 -5.06
CA LEU A 22 1.90 29.28 -5.64
C LEU A 22 2.39 28.03 -4.90
N ALA A 23 3.68 27.96 -4.57
CA ALA A 23 4.24 26.84 -3.84
C ALA A 23 3.63 26.70 -2.43
N ALA A 24 3.39 27.82 -1.73
CA ALA A 24 2.78 27.82 -0.40
C ALA A 24 1.37 27.21 -0.39
N LEU A 25 0.57 27.47 -1.43
CA LEU A 25 -0.76 26.88 -1.58
C LEU A 25 -0.70 25.41 -2.06
N LEU A 26 0.26 25.09 -2.93
CA LEU A 26 0.35 23.79 -3.58
C LEU A 26 0.77 22.67 -2.62
N VAL A 27 1.73 22.93 -1.72
CA VAL A 27 2.30 21.92 -0.81
C VAL A 27 1.23 21.19 0.04
N PRO A 28 0.36 21.87 0.82
CA PRO A 28 -0.63 21.19 1.65
C PRO A 28 -1.66 20.42 0.81
N MET A 29 -2.05 20.96 -0.34
CA MET A 29 -2.96 20.30 -1.28
C MET A 29 -2.36 18.98 -1.78
N MET A 30 -1.11 19.00 -2.25
CA MET A 30 -0.40 17.83 -2.76
C MET A 30 -0.24 16.72 -1.72
N MET A 31 0.00 17.07 -0.44
CA MET A 31 0.11 16.07 0.63
C MET A 31 -1.16 15.21 0.76
N GLY A 32 -2.35 15.82 0.67
CA GLY A 32 -3.62 15.08 0.72
C GLY A 32 -3.81 14.13 -0.48
N TYR A 33 -3.47 14.61 -1.69
CA TYR A 33 -3.54 13.78 -2.90
C TYR A 33 -2.57 12.60 -2.85
N VAL A 34 -1.34 12.81 -2.39
CA VAL A 34 -0.34 11.74 -2.25
C VAL A 34 -0.80 10.67 -1.27
N LYS A 35 -1.39 11.06 -0.12
CA LYS A 35 -1.95 10.09 0.84
C LYS A 35 -3.06 9.24 0.22
N LYS A 36 -4.01 9.85 -0.48
CA LYS A 36 -5.11 9.12 -1.16
C LYS A 36 -4.59 8.23 -2.29
N ALA A 37 -3.62 8.69 -3.06
CA ALA A 37 -3.00 7.89 -4.12
C ALA A 37 -2.29 6.66 -3.55
N ARG A 38 -1.55 6.83 -2.44
CA ARG A 38 -0.93 5.72 -1.72
C ARG A 38 -1.96 4.73 -1.19
N LEU A 39 -3.06 5.22 -0.59
CA LEU A 39 -4.14 4.37 -0.09
C LEU A 39 -4.70 3.47 -1.20
N ARG A 40 -5.02 4.06 -2.35
CA ARG A 40 -5.50 3.32 -3.53
C ARG A 40 -4.48 2.30 -4.05
N GLN A 41 -3.20 2.67 -4.11
CA GLN A 41 -2.14 1.76 -4.54
C GLN A 41 -2.00 0.57 -3.57
N CYS A 42 -1.99 0.82 -2.26
CA CYS A 42 -1.84 -0.24 -1.27
C CYS A 42 -3.09 -1.12 -1.19
N ASN A 43 -4.29 -0.57 -1.38
CA ASN A 43 -5.52 -1.37 -1.54
C ASN A 43 -5.43 -2.30 -2.76
N ALA A 44 -4.91 -1.81 -3.90
CA ALA A 44 -4.71 -2.61 -5.09
C ALA A 44 -3.68 -3.73 -4.86
N ASN A 45 -2.55 -3.42 -4.20
CA ASN A 45 -1.54 -4.40 -3.85
C ASN A 45 -2.09 -5.46 -2.86
N ALA A 46 -2.83 -5.02 -1.84
CA ALA A 46 -3.48 -5.92 -0.87
C ALA A 46 -4.44 -6.90 -1.56
N LYS A 47 -5.19 -6.44 -2.56
CA LYS A 47 -6.05 -7.29 -3.39
C LYS A 47 -5.27 -8.36 -4.17
N VAL A 48 -4.10 -8.01 -4.71
CA VAL A 48 -3.26 -9.00 -5.41
C VAL A 48 -2.80 -10.08 -4.44
N ALA A 49 -2.32 -9.71 -3.25
CA ALA A 49 -1.88 -10.66 -2.24
C ALA A 49 -3.02 -11.58 -1.80
N TYR A 50 -4.18 -10.99 -1.54
CA TYR A 50 -5.39 -11.73 -1.19
C TYR A 50 -5.70 -12.80 -2.24
N ASN A 51 -5.72 -12.43 -3.52
CA ASN A 51 -6.05 -13.37 -4.60
C ASN A 51 -5.04 -14.52 -4.71
N VAL A 52 -3.75 -14.25 -4.48
CA VAL A 52 -2.71 -15.29 -4.48
C VAL A 52 -2.97 -16.31 -3.37
N VAL A 53 -3.23 -15.82 -2.15
CA VAL A 53 -3.48 -16.69 -1.00
C VAL A 53 -4.75 -17.52 -1.20
N THR A 54 -5.85 -16.90 -1.63
CA THR A 54 -7.10 -17.63 -1.90
C THR A 54 -6.95 -18.65 -3.02
N GLY A 55 -6.10 -18.37 -4.02
CA GLY A 55 -5.80 -19.31 -5.09
C GLY A 55 -5.04 -20.54 -4.60
N VAL A 56 -4.04 -20.33 -3.72
CA VAL A 56 -3.30 -21.43 -3.08
C VAL A 56 -4.22 -22.26 -2.19
N GLN A 57 -5.03 -21.61 -1.35
CA GLN A 57 -5.99 -22.29 -0.49
C GLN A 57 -6.97 -23.13 -1.31
N GLY A 58 -7.58 -22.55 -2.36
CA GLY A 58 -8.50 -23.28 -3.23
C GLY A 58 -7.87 -24.49 -3.91
N GLN A 59 -6.61 -24.38 -4.35
CA GLN A 59 -5.89 -25.53 -4.92
C GLN A 59 -5.67 -26.64 -3.89
N LYS A 60 -5.27 -26.29 -2.67
CA LYS A 60 -5.03 -27.25 -1.59
C LYS A 60 -6.31 -27.98 -1.15
N LEU A 61 -7.43 -27.27 -1.10
CA LEU A 61 -8.74 -27.85 -0.82
C LEU A 61 -9.14 -28.87 -1.90
N ILE A 62 -8.85 -28.59 -3.18
CA ILE A 62 -9.09 -29.55 -4.29
C ILE A 62 -8.21 -30.80 -4.14
N ASP A 63 -6.98 -30.63 -3.69
CA ASP A 63 -6.04 -31.74 -3.47
C ASP A 63 -6.40 -32.59 -2.23
N GLY A 64 -7.40 -32.16 -1.44
CA GLY A 64 -7.89 -32.85 -0.25
C GLY A 64 -7.09 -32.56 1.02
N ASP A 65 -6.21 -31.57 0.99
CA ASP A 65 -5.43 -31.13 2.14
C ASP A 65 -6.20 -30.06 2.93
N ASP A 66 -6.25 -30.20 4.26
CA ASP A 66 -6.63 -29.09 5.13
C ASP A 66 -5.48 -28.07 5.14
N TYR A 67 -5.75 -26.86 4.67
CA TYR A 67 -4.75 -25.83 4.49
C TYR A 67 -5.14 -24.57 5.26
N HIS A 68 -4.47 -24.36 6.38
CA HIS A 68 -4.58 -23.15 7.18
C HIS A 68 -3.56 -22.11 6.75
N ILE A 69 -4.00 -20.87 6.73
CA ILE A 69 -3.13 -19.73 6.44
C ILE A 69 -2.54 -19.25 7.75
N ASP A 70 -1.24 -19.47 7.93
CA ASP A 70 -0.48 -18.80 8.98
C ASP A 70 -0.37 -17.30 8.69
N ASP A 71 -0.28 -16.50 9.74
CA ASP A 71 -0.04 -15.06 9.62
C ASP A 71 1.27 -14.80 8.86
N VAL A 72 1.19 -14.05 7.76
CA VAL A 72 2.35 -13.68 6.94
C VAL A 72 2.60 -12.19 7.01
N GLU A 73 3.82 -11.80 7.35
CA GLU A 73 4.31 -10.43 7.22
C GLU A 73 5.39 -10.36 6.15
N ILE A 74 5.27 -9.42 5.21
CA ILE A 74 6.22 -9.23 4.12
C ILE A 74 6.69 -7.78 4.11
N ASP A 75 7.99 -7.57 4.33
CA ASP A 75 8.62 -6.27 4.19
C ASP A 75 9.03 -6.00 2.73
N LEU A 76 8.42 -4.99 2.13
CA LEU A 76 8.65 -4.57 0.76
C LEU A 76 9.45 -3.25 0.67
N ARG A 77 10.05 -2.81 1.78
CA ARG A 77 10.90 -1.61 1.86
C ARG A 77 12.32 -1.83 1.35
N GLY A 78 12.67 -3.07 1.02
CA GLY A 78 13.95 -3.44 0.42
C GLY A 78 15.08 -3.75 1.42
N ALA A 79 14.75 -3.98 2.70
CA ALA A 79 15.72 -4.22 3.77
C ALA A 79 15.77 -5.67 4.30
N GLU A 80 14.76 -6.49 4.00
CA GLU A 80 14.65 -7.85 4.56
C GLU A 80 14.78 -8.94 3.50
N PRO A 81 15.23 -10.15 3.89
CA PRO A 81 15.32 -11.28 2.97
C PRO A 81 13.93 -11.62 2.42
N ILE A 82 13.91 -12.10 1.18
CA ILE A 82 12.74 -12.74 0.59
C ILE A 82 12.23 -13.79 1.60
N PRO A 83 10.90 -13.90 1.83
CA PRO A 83 10.35 -14.92 2.73
C PRO A 83 10.89 -16.32 2.40
N ASN A 84 11.07 -17.17 3.41
CA ASN A 84 11.62 -18.51 3.20
C ASN A 84 10.54 -19.53 2.84
N ASP A 85 9.31 -19.32 3.33
CA ASP A 85 8.14 -20.14 3.05
C ASP A 85 7.65 -19.95 1.61
N GLU A 86 6.99 -20.98 1.07
CA GLU A 86 6.53 -21.00 -0.31
C GLU A 86 5.48 -19.92 -0.58
N LEU A 87 4.48 -19.80 0.31
CA LEU A 87 3.40 -18.84 0.19
C LEU A 87 3.94 -17.39 0.19
N GLY A 88 4.78 -17.05 1.16
CA GLY A 88 5.43 -15.75 1.27
C GLY A 88 6.27 -15.41 0.04
N ARG A 89 6.98 -16.39 -0.55
CA ARG A 89 7.70 -16.19 -1.83
C ARG A 89 6.77 -15.91 -2.99
N MET A 90 5.70 -16.69 -3.13
CA MET A 90 4.71 -16.50 -4.21
C MET A 90 4.12 -15.10 -4.14
N ILE A 91 3.71 -14.68 -2.95
CA ILE A 91 3.13 -13.36 -2.71
C ILE A 91 4.17 -12.26 -2.97
N TYR A 92 5.39 -12.39 -2.42
CA TYR A 92 6.47 -11.46 -2.66
C TYR A 92 6.72 -11.27 -4.15
N HIS A 93 6.88 -12.35 -4.92
CA HIS A 93 7.12 -12.26 -6.36
C HIS A 93 5.92 -11.73 -7.16
N SER A 94 4.69 -11.97 -6.71
CA SER A 94 3.47 -11.47 -7.37
C SER A 94 3.35 -9.93 -7.30
N ILE A 95 3.96 -9.30 -6.28
CA ILE A 95 3.72 -7.90 -5.94
C ILE A 95 5.00 -7.05 -5.96
N ALA A 96 6.19 -7.63 -5.77
CA ALA A 96 7.45 -6.91 -5.60
C ALA A 96 7.77 -5.93 -6.74
N ALA A 97 7.37 -6.22 -7.98
CA ALA A 97 7.56 -5.31 -9.11
C ALA A 97 6.82 -3.97 -8.93
N ASN A 98 5.65 -3.98 -8.29
CA ASN A 98 4.78 -2.81 -8.12
C ASN A 98 4.79 -2.25 -6.69
N ALA A 99 5.41 -2.97 -5.76
CA ALA A 99 5.40 -2.63 -4.33
C ALA A 99 6.78 -2.37 -3.75
N LYS A 100 7.82 -2.28 -4.56
CA LYS A 100 9.15 -1.91 -4.07
C LYS A 100 9.09 -0.57 -3.34
N ASN A 101 9.66 -0.52 -2.14
CA ASN A 101 9.68 0.64 -1.24
C ASN A 101 8.29 1.10 -0.77
N SER A 102 7.29 0.22 -0.81
CA SER A 102 5.90 0.62 -0.49
C SER A 102 5.46 0.28 0.93
N GLY A 103 6.27 -0.39 1.75
CA GLY A 103 5.99 -0.60 3.17
C GLY A 103 6.00 -2.07 3.58
N ILE A 104 5.24 -2.38 4.62
CA ILE A 104 5.07 -3.71 5.18
C ILE A 104 3.63 -4.14 4.93
N MET A 105 3.47 -5.36 4.43
CA MET A 105 2.19 -6.02 4.26
C MET A 105 2.02 -7.08 5.33
N TYR A 106 0.78 -7.24 5.80
CA TYR A 106 0.38 -8.31 6.70
C TYR A 106 -0.85 -9.02 6.15
N ILE A 107 -0.86 -10.34 6.29
CA ILE A 107 -1.90 -11.23 5.87
C ILE A 107 -2.28 -12.04 7.10
N GLY A 108 -3.56 -12.08 7.43
CA GLY A 108 -4.07 -12.83 8.56
C GLY A 108 -5.49 -13.29 8.32
N THR A 109 -6.01 -14.10 9.25
CA THR A 109 -7.37 -14.62 9.18
C THR A 109 -8.27 -13.90 10.19
N ARG A 110 -9.52 -13.62 9.81
CA ARG A 110 -10.53 -12.98 10.68
C ARG A 110 -11.52 -13.97 11.31
N GLY A 111 -11.25 -15.27 11.17
CA GLY A 111 -12.14 -16.35 11.56
C GLY A 111 -12.33 -17.35 10.43
N LYS A 112 -13.36 -18.18 10.54
CA LYS A 112 -13.75 -19.17 9.54
C LYS A 112 -15.14 -18.87 9.01
N ASP A 113 -15.42 -19.24 7.76
CA ASP A 113 -16.75 -19.19 7.19
C ASP A 113 -17.61 -20.40 7.60
N ASP A 114 -18.84 -20.47 7.08
CA ASP A 114 -19.78 -21.57 7.37
C ASP A 114 -19.28 -22.94 6.86
N SER A 115 -18.33 -22.95 5.92
CA SER A 115 -17.68 -24.15 5.39
C SER A 115 -16.49 -24.60 6.24
N GLY A 116 -16.05 -23.76 7.18
CA GLY A 116 -14.85 -23.97 7.99
C GLY A 116 -13.56 -23.41 7.37
N ASP A 117 -13.67 -22.66 6.27
CA ASP A 117 -12.54 -22.07 5.54
C ASP A 117 -12.11 -20.75 6.16
N ASP A 118 -10.80 -20.50 6.21
CA ASP A 118 -10.25 -19.27 6.78
C ASP A 118 -10.69 -18.02 5.99
N LEU A 119 -11.31 -17.08 6.69
CA LEU A 119 -11.65 -15.77 6.15
C LEU A 119 -10.41 -14.88 6.16
N LEU A 120 -9.83 -14.63 4.99
CA LEU A 120 -8.61 -13.84 4.86
C LEU A 120 -8.84 -12.33 4.94
N TYR A 121 -7.84 -11.61 5.45
CA TYR A 121 -7.67 -10.19 5.20
C TYR A 121 -6.21 -9.82 4.97
N VAL A 122 -6.00 -8.72 4.25
CA VAL A 122 -4.66 -8.17 3.99
C VAL A 122 -4.65 -6.71 4.41
N GLN A 123 -3.59 -6.29 5.09
CA GLN A 123 -3.35 -4.92 5.51
C GLN A 123 -1.98 -4.42 5.09
N TRP A 124 -1.83 -3.10 5.03
CA TRP A 124 -0.59 -2.44 4.63
C TRP A 124 -0.24 -1.28 5.55
N ILE A 125 1.02 -1.13 5.93
CA ILE A 125 1.58 0.05 6.62
C ILE A 125 2.87 0.51 5.94
N MET A 126 3.26 1.78 6.08
CA MET A 126 4.52 2.27 5.48
C MET A 126 5.75 1.86 6.31
N LYS A 127 5.60 1.83 7.63
CA LYS A 127 6.64 1.49 8.60
C LYS A 127 5.98 1.06 9.93
N PRO A 128 6.69 0.36 10.81
CA PRO A 128 6.17 -0.01 12.12
C PRO A 128 5.69 1.21 12.88
N GLY A 129 4.48 1.11 13.45
CA GLY A 129 3.84 2.19 14.21
C GLY A 129 3.04 3.20 13.37
N ASP A 130 3.09 3.13 12.04
CA ASP A 130 2.20 3.95 11.21
C ASP A 130 0.77 3.40 11.20
N THR A 131 -0.19 4.28 10.94
CA THR A 131 -1.57 3.89 10.62
C THR A 131 -1.61 3.09 9.34
N MET A 132 -2.56 2.17 9.25
CA MET A 132 -2.80 1.39 8.05
C MET A 132 -3.03 2.31 6.83
N VAL A 133 -2.42 1.96 5.70
CA VAL A 133 -2.52 2.67 4.43
C VAL A 133 -3.10 1.81 3.33
N GLY A 134 -3.59 0.61 3.62
CA GLY A 134 -4.33 -0.19 2.66
C GLY A 134 -4.92 -1.46 3.27
N GLN A 135 -6.04 -1.93 2.72
CA GLN A 135 -6.70 -3.16 3.14
C GLN A 135 -7.48 -3.81 2.00
N TYR A 136 -7.67 -5.13 2.09
CA TYR A 136 -8.63 -5.89 1.28
C TYR A 136 -9.17 -7.08 2.12
N PRO A 137 -10.43 -7.54 1.95
CA PRO A 137 -11.46 -7.12 0.99
C PRO A 137 -12.16 -5.79 1.27
N ASN A 138 -12.14 -5.31 2.52
CA ASN A 138 -12.76 -4.04 2.93
C ASN A 138 -11.79 -2.86 2.75
N ALA A 139 -11.57 -2.48 1.50
CA ALA A 139 -10.68 -1.38 1.16
C ALA A 139 -11.25 -0.03 1.63
N SER A 140 -10.55 0.65 2.56
CA SER A 140 -10.94 2.00 2.96
C SER A 140 -10.65 3.01 1.84
N ASN A 141 -11.58 3.94 1.65
CA ASN A 141 -11.41 5.11 0.79
C ASN A 141 -11.08 6.39 1.58
N ASP A 142 -11.11 6.32 2.90
CA ASP A 142 -10.81 7.43 3.80
C ASP A 142 -9.48 7.19 4.51
N VAL A 143 -8.54 8.11 4.29
CA VAL A 143 -7.22 8.10 4.93
C VAL A 143 -7.29 8.33 6.45
N ASN A 144 -8.41 8.83 6.97
CA ASN A 144 -8.60 9.10 8.39
C ASN A 144 -9.42 8.03 9.11
N HIS A 145 -10.08 7.12 8.36
CA HIS A 145 -10.91 6.07 8.90
C HIS A 145 -10.42 4.71 8.38
N VAL A 146 -9.39 4.21 9.06
CA VAL A 146 -8.76 2.92 8.77
C VAL A 146 -8.74 2.06 10.02
N PRO A 147 -8.92 0.73 9.92
CA PRO A 147 -8.77 -0.17 11.05
C PRO A 147 -7.36 -0.13 11.66
N THR A 148 -7.25 -0.68 12.87
CA THR A 148 -5.95 -0.80 13.54
C THR A 148 -5.12 -1.90 12.86
N TRP A 149 -3.82 -1.68 12.77
CA TRP A 149 -2.88 -2.65 12.21
C TRP A 149 -2.98 -4.02 12.88
N LYS A 150 -2.99 -5.09 12.08
CA LYS A 150 -3.20 -6.50 12.48
C LYS A 150 -4.49 -6.75 13.25
N THR A 151 -5.49 -5.91 13.01
CA THR A 151 -6.84 -6.11 13.55
C THR A 151 -7.83 -5.99 12.42
N TYR A 152 -8.75 -6.94 12.35
CA TYR A 152 -9.89 -6.85 11.45
C TYR A 152 -11.07 -6.22 12.19
N LYS A 153 -11.75 -5.26 11.55
CA LYS A 153 -13.07 -4.79 11.97
C LYS A 153 -14.04 -5.04 10.82
N ASP A 154 -15.10 -5.77 11.11
CA ASP A 154 -16.32 -5.71 10.31
C ASP A 154 -16.95 -4.34 10.61
N ASP A 155 -16.72 -3.34 9.73
CA ASP A 155 -17.41 -2.05 9.83
C ASP A 155 -18.92 -2.22 9.57
#